data_AF-A0A0C2J651-F1
#
_entry.id   AF-A0A0C2J651-F1
#
_cell.length_a   1.000
_cell.length_b   1.000
_cell.length_c   1.000
_cell.angle_alpha   90.00
_cell.angle_beta   90.00
_cell.angle_gamma   90.00
#
_symmetry.space_group_name_H-M   'P 1'
#
loop_
_entity.id
_entity.type
_entity.pdbx_description
1 polymer ?
#
loop_
_entity_poly.entity_id
_entity_poly.type
_entity_poly.pdbx_seq_one_letter_code
_entity_poly.pdbx_strand_id
1 'polypeptide(L)'
;MFEYDDTYENNVKLGLLNLDMRDDISLTTIDTLNSAFKFETKYLKYYNDAFYYHGNLYFLAWNKDSQLCLCTTNPDGQIIRLICNLPMYEGGNGKCSFVANPHLYGVILANLKVGDKKIRTYISLNNGKHFMPLEFIENNPDCGDYSCGVELDLICSSDSIHIHFPENGIVRFQGTYFKKDFSHRYNFISFNGGKNFKMIDTSIEKLVVWNRGGFIFGTERGNGKIWYSHDEAYSWYRIKIAATKFMELIPLEHSKNLVVVTINYDETKKTYSLLIFDFSKIFKKSCKTYDYEDWYLPRFHMNCFQGQEVVYMKKKPSSICYDDRRSFLPITEPCPCFISDFHCKPNYYLKENFCILERLSNVNESFKRCPIGTKPLIKWNGFTQLDSDVCAPRKNNIYGNFEDYDYCFQIIILNEYNFSNC
;
A
#
# COMPACT_ATOMS: atom_id res chain seq x y z
N MET A 1 -5.80 16.36 9.21
CA MET A 1 -6.07 17.71 8.68
C MET A 1 -4.72 18.40 8.55
N PHE A 2 -4.28 18.68 7.32
CA PHE A 2 -2.99 19.32 7.07
C PHE A 2 -3.20 20.84 7.10
N GLU A 3 -2.50 21.53 8.00
CA GLU A 3 -2.48 22.99 8.04
C GLU A 3 -1.20 23.49 7.37
N TYR A 4 -1.35 24.49 6.50
CA TYR A 4 -0.29 25.03 5.65
C TYR A 4 -0.09 26.51 6.00
N ASP A 5 1.15 26.88 6.29
CA ASP A 5 1.53 28.27 6.59
C ASP A 5 2.21 28.90 5.37
N ASP A 6 1.55 29.92 4.80
CA ASP A 6 1.90 30.61 3.55
C ASP A 6 2.95 31.74 3.73
N THR A 7 3.60 31.84 4.90
CA THR A 7 4.29 33.10 5.29
C THR A 7 5.76 33.30 4.88
N TYR A 8 6.39 32.44 4.07
CA TYR A 8 7.81 32.64 3.70
C TYR A 8 8.13 32.49 2.21
N GLU A 9 7.93 33.58 1.47
CA GLU A 9 8.18 33.69 0.01
C GLU A 9 9.65 33.86 -0.39
N ASN A 10 10.64 33.62 0.48
CA ASN A 10 12.06 33.76 0.11
C ASN A 10 13.01 32.65 0.59
N ASN A 11 12.49 31.57 1.18
CA ASN A 11 13.21 30.30 1.42
C ASN A 11 12.14 29.23 1.68
N VAL A 12 11.67 28.57 0.62
CA VAL A 12 10.41 27.81 0.66
C VAL A 12 10.62 26.45 1.34
N LYS A 13 10.64 26.48 2.68
CA LYS A 13 10.49 25.32 3.55
C LYS A 13 8.99 25.11 3.75
N LEU A 14 8.47 24.00 3.24
CA LEU A 14 7.06 23.63 3.35
C LEU A 14 6.83 22.87 4.67
N GLY A 15 6.17 23.50 5.63
CA GLY A 15 5.73 22.83 6.87
C GLY A 15 4.44 22.06 6.63
N LEU A 16 4.46 20.75 6.86
CA LEU A 16 3.27 19.91 6.84
C LEU A 16 3.00 19.40 8.25
N LEU A 17 1.88 19.86 8.82
CA LEU A 17 1.37 19.37 10.08
C LEU A 17 0.72 18.01 9.85
N ASN A 18 1.34 16.96 10.37
CA ASN A 18 0.80 15.61 10.35
C ASN A 18 0.04 15.36 11.65
N LEU A 19 -1.16 14.83 11.51
CA LEU A 19 -1.96 14.32 12.62
C LEU A 19 -2.03 12.81 12.45
N ASP A 20 -1.27 12.07 13.26
CA ASP A 20 -1.43 10.62 13.36
C ASP A 20 -2.71 10.31 14.15
N MET A 21 -3.30 9.13 13.94
CA MET A 21 -4.49 8.66 14.68
C MET A 21 -4.24 8.45 16.20
N ARG A 22 -3.04 8.80 16.70
CA ARG A 22 -2.62 8.70 18.11
C ARG A 22 -2.45 10.05 18.82
N ASP A 23 -2.95 11.14 18.25
CA ASP A 23 -2.83 12.52 18.77
C ASP A 23 -1.39 13.10 18.78
N ASP A 24 -0.42 12.43 18.14
CA ASP A 24 0.92 12.97 17.95
C ASP A 24 0.95 13.96 16.78
N ILE A 25 1.25 15.22 17.09
CA ILE A 25 1.44 16.29 16.11
C ILE A 25 2.91 16.27 15.68
N SER A 26 3.18 15.95 14.42
CA SER A 26 4.54 16.08 13.86
C SER A 26 4.55 17.11 12.74
N LEU A 27 5.55 17.99 12.75
CA LEU A 27 5.79 18.95 11.66
C LEU A 27 6.89 18.39 10.76
N THR A 28 6.56 18.04 9.53
CA THR A 28 7.58 17.72 8.52
C THR A 28 7.91 18.97 7.74
N THR A 29 9.19 19.36 7.71
CA THR A 29 9.64 20.48 6.88
C THR A 29 10.26 19.94 5.60
N ILE A 30 9.68 20.28 4.46
CA ILE A 30 10.18 19.89 3.14
C ILE A 30 11.09 21.00 2.63
N ASP A 31 12.33 20.66 2.30
CA ASP A 31 13.22 21.57 1.60
C ASP A 31 12.95 21.51 0.09
N THR A 32 12.42 22.59 -0.46
CA THR A 32 12.16 22.70 -1.89
C THR A 32 13.30 23.39 -2.64
N LEU A 33 14.26 24.01 -1.93
CA LEU A 33 15.42 24.66 -2.53
C LEU A 33 16.29 23.60 -3.21
N ASN A 34 16.54 23.78 -4.50
CA ASN A 34 17.27 22.86 -5.39
C ASN A 34 16.58 21.51 -5.69
N SER A 35 15.32 21.32 -5.31
CA SER A 35 14.58 20.13 -5.73
C SER A 35 14.22 20.19 -7.24
N ALA A 36 14.21 19.03 -7.91
CA ALA A 36 13.70 18.91 -9.28
C ALA A 36 12.15 18.94 -9.37
N PHE A 37 11.48 19.31 -8.28
CA PHE A 37 10.03 19.24 -8.12
C PHE A 37 9.45 20.63 -7.86
N LYS A 38 8.25 20.84 -8.39
CA LYS A 38 7.43 22.03 -8.12
C LYS A 38 6.20 21.61 -7.34
N PHE A 39 5.90 22.37 -6.30
CA PHE A 39 4.68 22.25 -5.52
C PHE A 39 3.70 23.31 -6.00
N GLU A 40 2.51 22.87 -6.40
CA GLU A 40 1.40 23.79 -6.65
C GLU A 40 0.44 23.72 -5.47
N THR A 41 0.58 24.69 -4.56
CA THR A 41 -0.19 24.81 -3.31
C THR A 41 -1.69 24.90 -3.53
N LYS A 42 -2.11 25.35 -4.72
CA LYS A 42 -3.51 25.42 -5.14
C LYS A 42 -4.19 24.04 -5.14
N TYR A 43 -3.46 22.94 -5.35
CA TYR A 43 -4.04 21.59 -5.42
C TYR A 43 -4.04 20.87 -4.06
N LEU A 44 -3.07 21.16 -3.19
CA LEU A 44 -2.98 20.60 -1.83
C LEU A 44 -4.20 20.91 -0.94
N LYS A 45 -4.95 21.98 -1.24
CA LYS A 45 -6.15 22.37 -0.49
C LYS A 45 -7.42 21.60 -0.85
N TYR A 46 -7.47 20.89 -1.99
CA TYR A 46 -8.72 20.31 -2.51
C TYR A 46 -8.81 18.79 -2.44
N TYR A 47 -7.70 18.10 -2.19
CA TYR A 47 -7.63 16.64 -2.28
C TYR A 47 -6.83 16.08 -1.09
N ASN A 48 -7.13 14.84 -0.68
CA ASN A 48 -6.30 14.10 0.27
C ASN A 48 -5.01 13.63 -0.45
N ASP A 49 -4.19 14.59 -0.85
CA ASP A 49 -2.99 14.41 -1.68
C ASP A 49 -1.76 13.97 -0.88
N ALA A 50 -1.95 13.76 0.42
CA ALA A 50 -0.90 13.29 1.30
C ALA A 50 -1.42 12.29 2.33
N PHE A 51 -0.55 11.33 2.65
CA PHE A 51 -0.75 10.36 3.73
C PHE A 51 0.48 10.39 4.63
N TYR A 52 0.27 10.44 5.95
CA TYR A 52 1.33 10.25 6.92
C TYR A 52 1.07 8.96 7.67
N TYR A 53 1.81 7.90 7.32
CA TYR A 53 1.68 6.58 7.95
C TYR A 53 3.04 5.99 8.22
N HIS A 54 3.17 5.30 9.36
CA HIS A 54 4.39 4.60 9.77
C HIS A 54 5.61 5.53 9.76
N GLY A 55 5.45 6.79 10.19
CA GLY A 55 6.51 7.79 10.21
C GLY A 55 6.93 8.35 8.84
N ASN A 56 6.24 7.95 7.75
CA ASN A 56 6.56 8.38 6.40
C ASN A 56 5.45 9.29 5.85
N LEU A 57 5.85 10.45 5.35
CA LEU A 57 4.98 11.33 4.58
C LEU A 57 5.03 10.92 3.11
N TYR A 58 3.88 10.63 2.53
CA TYR A 58 3.68 10.38 1.10
C TYR A 58 2.87 11.52 0.52
N PHE A 59 3.30 12.12 -0.58
CA PHE A 59 2.62 13.27 -1.17
C PHE A 59 2.84 13.36 -2.68
N LEU A 60 1.99 14.14 -3.35
CA LEU A 60 2.10 14.41 -4.78
C LEU A 60 2.91 15.68 -5.07
N ALA A 61 3.77 15.62 -6.08
CA ALA A 61 4.51 16.77 -6.59
C ALA A 61 4.68 16.66 -8.11
N TRP A 62 4.79 17.81 -8.79
CA TRP A 62 5.05 17.85 -10.24
C TRP A 62 6.55 17.88 -10.48
N ASN A 63 7.05 17.03 -11.38
CA ASN A 63 8.43 17.14 -11.85
C ASN A 63 8.57 18.22 -12.94
N LYS A 64 9.81 18.51 -13.36
CA LYS A 64 10.10 19.49 -14.43
C LYS A 64 9.47 19.15 -15.79
N ASP A 65 9.17 17.87 -16.02
CA ASP A 65 8.54 17.37 -17.25
C ASP A 65 7.00 17.43 -17.21
N SER A 66 6.44 18.12 -16.20
CA SER A 66 4.99 18.23 -15.98
C SER A 66 4.30 16.86 -15.82
N GLN A 67 4.99 15.91 -15.20
CA GLN A 67 4.43 14.64 -14.74
C GLN A 67 4.11 14.74 -13.25
N LEU A 68 2.93 14.27 -12.88
CA LEU A 68 2.54 14.11 -11.48
C LEU A 68 3.26 12.90 -10.90
N CYS A 69 3.94 13.09 -9.77
CA CYS A 69 4.78 12.10 -9.12
C CYS A 69 4.39 11.91 -7.66
N LEU A 70 4.38 10.66 -7.21
CA LEU A 70 4.34 10.28 -5.81
C LEU A 70 5.75 10.37 -5.23
N CYS A 71 5.87 11.10 -4.12
CA CYS A 71 7.12 11.37 -3.43
C CYS A 71 7.00 11.07 -1.94
N THR A 72 8.16 10.96 -1.29
CA THR A 72 8.32 10.92 0.16
C THR A 72 9.50 11.80 0.56
N THR A 73 9.81 11.88 1.85
CA THR A 73 10.95 12.64 2.39
C THR A 73 11.93 11.73 3.11
N ASN A 74 13.22 12.06 3.03
CA ASN A 74 14.22 11.52 3.95
C ASN A 74 14.18 12.26 5.31
N PRO A 75 14.92 11.79 6.33
CA PRO A 75 14.99 12.48 7.63
C PRO A 75 15.47 13.94 7.55
N ASP A 76 16.26 14.29 6.54
CA ASP A 76 16.75 15.67 6.30
C ASP A 76 15.71 16.58 5.61
N GLY A 77 14.50 16.09 5.33
CA GLY A 77 13.44 16.84 4.65
C GLY A 77 13.62 16.98 3.14
N GLN A 78 14.56 16.24 2.54
CA GLN A 78 14.79 16.21 1.10
C GLN A 78 13.81 15.25 0.42
N ILE A 79 13.37 15.64 -0.78
CA ILE A 79 12.36 14.91 -1.53
C ILE A 79 12.96 13.69 -2.22
N ILE A 80 12.38 12.53 -1.95
CA ILE A 80 12.64 11.27 -2.63
C ILE A 80 11.46 10.99 -3.59
N ARG A 81 11.78 10.84 -4.88
CA ARG A 81 10.81 10.38 -5.87
C ARG A 81 10.58 8.88 -5.73
N LEU A 82 9.31 8.47 -5.62
CA LEU A 82 8.91 7.07 -5.65
C LEU A 82 8.51 6.64 -7.07
N ILE A 83 7.53 7.32 -7.67
CA ILE A 83 7.06 7.01 -9.04
C ILE A 83 6.37 8.22 -9.68
N CYS A 84 6.40 8.32 -11.01
CA CYS A 84 5.75 9.38 -11.80
C CYS A 84 4.68 8.82 -12.75
N ASN A 85 4.07 9.71 -13.54
CA ASN A 85 2.98 9.42 -14.48
C ASN A 85 1.65 9.07 -13.82
N LEU A 86 1.38 9.65 -12.64
CA LEU A 86 0.09 9.51 -12.00
C LEU A 86 -0.99 10.32 -12.79
N PRO A 87 -2.23 9.84 -12.86
CA PRO A 87 -3.35 10.65 -13.30
C PRO A 87 -3.73 11.65 -12.22
N MET A 88 -4.28 12.78 -12.65
CA MET A 88 -4.94 13.71 -11.75
C MET A 88 -6.44 13.50 -11.93
N TYR A 89 -7.16 13.26 -10.83
CA TYR A 89 -8.61 13.10 -10.86
C TYR A 89 -9.27 14.45 -10.58
N GLU A 90 -9.71 15.11 -11.65
CA GLU A 90 -10.49 16.35 -11.53
C GLU A 90 -11.96 16.00 -11.24
N GLY A 91 -12.42 16.24 -10.01
CA GLY A 91 -13.84 16.18 -9.66
C GLY A 91 -14.13 15.65 -8.26
N GLY A 92 -15.24 16.09 -7.67
CA GLY A 92 -15.69 15.71 -6.31
C GLY A 92 -16.13 14.24 -6.15
N ASN A 93 -15.62 13.32 -6.96
CA ASN A 93 -15.86 11.88 -6.83
C ASN A 93 -14.98 11.21 -5.76
N GLY A 94 -14.06 11.98 -5.14
CA GLY A 94 -13.23 11.54 -4.02
C GLY A 94 -12.10 10.56 -4.40
N LYS A 95 -11.82 10.36 -5.70
CA LYS A 95 -10.73 9.51 -6.16
C LYS A 95 -9.38 10.19 -6.00
N CYS A 96 -8.41 9.46 -5.46
CA CYS A 96 -7.01 9.83 -5.42
C CYS A 96 -6.20 9.05 -6.46
N SER A 97 -5.03 9.61 -6.78
CA SER A 97 -4.05 8.94 -7.64
C SER A 97 -3.34 7.78 -6.94
N PHE A 98 -3.28 7.80 -5.61
CA PHE A 98 -2.68 6.75 -4.79
C PHE A 98 -3.34 6.68 -3.41
N VAL A 99 -3.14 5.57 -2.72
CA VAL A 99 -3.47 5.37 -1.30
C VAL A 99 -2.37 4.54 -0.63
N ALA A 100 -1.95 4.95 0.56
CA ALA A 100 -1.04 4.18 1.39
C ALA A 100 -1.83 3.35 2.40
N ASN A 101 -1.39 2.11 2.67
CA ASN A 101 -2.05 1.24 3.62
C ASN A 101 -1.75 1.72 5.06
N PRO A 102 -2.77 2.08 5.85
CA PRO A 102 -2.58 2.59 7.21
C PRO A 102 -2.07 1.50 8.18
N HIS A 103 -2.33 0.23 7.89
CA HIS A 103 -2.00 -0.90 8.77
C HIS A 103 -0.66 -1.55 8.43
N LEU A 104 -0.30 -1.55 7.15
CA LEU A 104 0.85 -2.30 6.63
C LEU A 104 1.91 -1.36 6.06
N TYR A 105 3.03 -1.22 6.79
CA TYR A 105 4.14 -0.40 6.34
C TYR A 105 4.68 -0.85 4.98
N GLY A 106 4.89 0.11 4.08
CA GLY A 106 5.49 -0.10 2.77
C GLY A 106 4.53 -0.63 1.70
N VAL A 107 3.23 -0.76 2.01
CA VAL A 107 2.19 -1.15 1.06
C VAL A 107 1.49 0.09 0.50
N ILE A 108 1.62 0.32 -0.81
CA ILE A 108 1.08 1.51 -1.50
C ILE A 108 0.40 1.10 -2.79
N LEU A 109 -0.82 1.57 -3.04
CA LEU A 109 -1.52 1.39 -4.31
C LEU A 109 -1.52 2.70 -5.07
N ALA A 110 -1.15 2.67 -6.36
CA ALA A 110 -1.11 3.86 -7.21
C ALA A 110 -1.70 3.57 -8.59
N ASN A 111 -2.50 4.49 -9.09
CA ASN A 111 -2.97 4.51 -10.46
C ASN A 111 -1.91 5.20 -11.33
N LEU A 112 -1.50 4.56 -12.42
CA LEU A 112 -0.49 5.05 -13.35
C LEU A 112 -1.05 5.15 -14.76
N LYS A 113 -0.65 6.19 -15.49
CA LYS A 113 -0.90 6.33 -16.93
C LYS A 113 0.07 5.42 -17.69
N VAL A 114 -0.47 4.50 -18.48
CA VAL A 114 0.27 3.53 -19.30
C VAL A 114 -0.14 3.69 -20.77
N GLY A 115 0.85 3.91 -21.66
CA GLY A 115 0.62 4.06 -23.11
C GLY A 115 -0.30 5.23 -23.48
N ASP A 116 -1.23 4.99 -24.43
CA ASP A 116 -2.23 5.95 -24.94
C ASP A 116 -3.31 6.31 -23.90
N LYS A 117 -2.91 6.85 -22.74
CA LYS A 117 -3.77 7.33 -21.65
C LYS A 117 -4.59 6.26 -20.90
N LYS A 118 -4.25 4.98 -20.99
CA LYS A 118 -4.91 3.95 -20.15
C LYS A 118 -4.44 4.13 -18.71
N ILE A 119 -5.36 4.07 -17.74
CA ILE A 119 -5.00 4.08 -16.32
C ILE A 119 -5.01 2.64 -15.81
N ARG A 120 -3.97 2.28 -15.08
CA ARG A 120 -3.81 0.95 -14.46
C ARG A 120 -3.30 1.10 -13.03
N THR A 121 -3.81 0.28 -12.13
CA THR A 121 -3.39 0.24 -10.74
C THR A 121 -2.22 -0.70 -10.55
N TYR A 122 -1.23 -0.22 -9.80
CA TYR A 122 -0.06 -0.95 -9.39
C TYR A 122 0.05 -0.93 -7.86
N ILE A 123 0.71 -1.93 -7.31
CA ILE A 123 1.01 -2.02 -5.88
C ILE A 123 2.51 -2.01 -5.64
N SER A 124 2.95 -1.32 -4.59
CA SER A 124 4.28 -1.42 -4.02
C SER A 124 4.21 -2.17 -2.69
N LEU A 125 5.20 -3.04 -2.46
CA LEU A 125 5.37 -3.83 -1.23
C LEU A 125 6.72 -3.54 -0.54
N ASN A 126 7.41 -2.49 -0.98
CA ASN A 126 8.72 -2.06 -0.50
C ASN A 126 8.81 -0.53 -0.43
N ASN A 127 7.77 0.08 0.12
CA ASN A 127 7.72 1.50 0.41
C ASN A 127 7.88 2.40 -0.83
N GLY A 128 7.27 2.01 -1.95
CA GLY A 128 7.24 2.79 -3.18
C GLY A 128 8.49 2.68 -4.05
N LYS A 129 9.47 1.84 -3.69
CA LYS A 129 10.67 1.65 -4.53
C LYS A 129 10.34 0.93 -5.84
N HIS A 130 9.49 -0.09 -5.78
CA HIS A 130 9.02 -0.83 -6.94
C HIS A 130 7.50 -0.90 -6.94
N PHE A 131 6.91 -0.80 -8.13
CA PHE A 131 5.48 -0.94 -8.36
C PHE A 131 5.25 -2.08 -9.36
N MET A 132 4.36 -3.01 -9.00
CA MET A 132 4.01 -4.18 -9.81
C MET A 132 2.51 -4.19 -10.11
N PRO A 133 2.08 -4.77 -11.26
CA PRO A 133 0.66 -5.01 -11.51
C PRO A 133 0.01 -5.83 -10.40
N LEU A 134 -1.30 -5.70 -10.22
CA LEU A 134 -2.02 -6.51 -9.25
C LEU A 134 -2.03 -7.99 -9.69
N GLU A 135 -1.68 -8.89 -8.79
CA GLU A 135 -1.76 -10.34 -9.00
C GLU A 135 -3.14 -10.87 -8.57
N PHE A 136 -3.65 -11.88 -9.28
CA PHE A 136 -4.95 -12.50 -9.00
C PHE A 136 -4.80 -14.00 -8.70
N ILE A 137 -5.52 -14.51 -7.71
CA ILE A 137 -5.46 -15.95 -7.33
C ILE A 137 -6.01 -16.84 -8.46
N GLU A 138 -7.08 -16.40 -9.11
CA GLU A 138 -7.64 -17.10 -10.26
C GLU A 138 -6.90 -16.60 -11.51
N ASN A 139 -5.81 -17.28 -11.85
CA ASN A 139 -5.09 -17.04 -13.09
C ASN A 139 -6.09 -17.20 -14.25
N ASN A 140 -6.38 -16.09 -14.95
CA ASN A 140 -7.07 -16.17 -16.22
C ASN A 140 -6.00 -16.45 -17.28
N PRO A 141 -5.91 -17.68 -17.82
CA PRO A 141 -4.83 -18.07 -18.74
C PRO A 141 -4.78 -17.23 -20.03
N ASP A 142 -5.84 -16.49 -20.34
CA ASP A 142 -5.95 -15.59 -21.50
C ASP A 142 -5.22 -14.24 -21.34
N CYS A 143 -4.68 -13.94 -20.16
CA CYS A 143 -4.01 -12.67 -19.90
C CYS A 143 -2.49 -12.80 -20.02
N GLY A 144 -2.00 -12.78 -21.26
CA GLY A 144 -0.59 -12.50 -21.53
C GLY A 144 -0.27 -11.02 -21.33
N ASP A 145 0.86 -10.75 -20.67
CA ASP A 145 1.48 -9.53 -20.10
C ASP A 145 0.98 -8.11 -20.40
N TYR A 146 0.14 -7.84 -21.39
CA TYR A 146 -0.32 -6.49 -21.73
C TYR A 146 -1.80 -6.36 -22.13
N SER A 147 -2.55 -7.46 -22.28
CA SER A 147 -3.95 -7.40 -22.72
C SER A 147 -4.97 -7.17 -21.61
N CYS A 148 -4.52 -7.28 -20.35
CA CYS A 148 -5.37 -7.21 -19.17
C CYS A 148 -4.83 -6.19 -18.16
N GLY A 149 -5.72 -5.62 -17.38
CA GLY A 149 -5.30 -4.76 -16.28
C GLY A 149 -6.49 -4.22 -15.51
N VAL A 150 -6.22 -3.63 -14.36
CA VAL A 150 -7.24 -3.13 -13.45
C VAL A 150 -7.04 -1.65 -13.22
N GLU A 151 -8.13 -0.90 -13.15
CA GLU A 151 -8.17 0.43 -12.55
C GLU A 151 -9.08 0.36 -11.31
N LEU A 152 -8.47 0.42 -10.13
CA LEU A 152 -9.17 0.55 -8.87
C LEU A 152 -9.62 2.00 -8.67
N ASP A 153 -10.81 2.14 -8.11
CA ASP A 153 -11.33 3.42 -7.62
C ASP A 153 -10.72 3.67 -6.24
N LEU A 154 -9.53 4.28 -6.23
CA LEU A 154 -8.81 4.60 -5.00
C LEU A 154 -9.45 5.81 -4.30
N ILE A 155 -10.57 5.58 -3.60
CA ILE A 155 -11.25 6.64 -2.83
C ILE A 155 -10.49 6.87 -1.53
N CYS A 156 -10.12 8.11 -1.27
CA CYS A 156 -9.16 8.48 -0.23
C CYS A 156 -9.74 9.39 0.86
N SER A 157 -11.06 9.62 0.88
CA SER A 157 -11.67 10.36 1.99
C SER A 157 -11.42 9.63 3.32
N SER A 158 -11.32 10.37 4.42
CA SER A 158 -11.12 9.80 5.77
C SER A 158 -12.10 8.66 6.05
N ASP A 159 -13.36 8.86 5.68
CA ASP A 159 -14.45 7.91 5.93
C ASP A 159 -14.32 6.64 5.09
N SER A 160 -13.64 6.72 3.93
CA SER A 160 -13.48 5.59 3.00
C SER A 160 -12.28 4.72 3.32
N ILE A 161 -11.22 5.26 3.95
CA ILE A 161 -9.99 4.51 4.25
C ILE A 161 -10.28 3.27 5.10
N HIS A 162 -11.12 3.38 6.13
CA HIS A 162 -11.50 2.23 6.96
C HIS A 162 -12.35 1.20 6.21
N ILE A 163 -13.09 1.60 5.17
CA ILE A 163 -13.84 0.66 4.32
C ILE A 163 -12.87 -0.11 3.40
N HIS A 164 -11.83 0.55 2.91
CA HIS A 164 -10.83 -0.03 2.02
C HIS A 164 -9.79 -0.90 2.74
N PHE A 165 -9.47 -0.54 3.99
CA PHE A 165 -8.52 -1.25 4.85
C PHE A 165 -9.18 -1.58 6.20
N PRO A 166 -10.19 -2.48 6.22
CA PRO A 166 -10.96 -2.75 7.43
C PRO A 166 -10.13 -3.43 8.52
N GLU A 167 -9.12 -4.22 8.15
CA GLU A 167 -8.28 -4.99 9.05
C GLU A 167 -6.88 -5.15 8.47
N ASN A 168 -5.94 -5.57 9.31
CA ASN A 168 -4.60 -5.93 8.87
C ASN A 168 -4.67 -7.07 7.84
N GLY A 169 -4.05 -6.86 6.69
CA GLY A 169 -4.06 -7.83 5.60
C GLY A 169 -5.29 -7.79 4.69
N ILE A 170 -6.32 -7.01 5.01
CA ILE A 170 -7.49 -6.88 4.14
C ILE A 170 -7.39 -5.59 3.33
N VAL A 171 -7.44 -5.74 2.01
CA VAL A 171 -7.45 -4.61 1.07
C VAL A 171 -8.64 -4.78 0.15
N ARG A 172 -9.52 -3.78 0.09
CA ARG A 172 -10.74 -3.85 -0.71
C ARG A 172 -10.96 -2.58 -1.51
N PHE A 173 -11.21 -2.73 -2.80
CA PHE A 173 -11.61 -1.63 -3.67
C PHE A 173 -12.65 -2.08 -4.69
N GLN A 174 -13.50 -1.15 -5.13
CA GLN A 174 -14.19 -1.34 -6.40
C GLN A 174 -13.27 -0.89 -7.52
N GLY A 175 -13.45 -1.46 -8.71
CA GLY A 175 -12.67 -1.04 -9.87
C GLY A 175 -13.17 -1.66 -11.15
N THR A 176 -12.53 -1.31 -12.25
CA THR A 176 -12.81 -1.86 -13.57
C THR A 176 -11.68 -2.80 -13.97
N TYR A 177 -12.05 -4.04 -14.25
CA TYR A 177 -11.18 -5.01 -14.91
C TYR A 177 -11.30 -4.83 -16.43
N PHE A 178 -10.18 -4.69 -17.11
CA PHE A 178 -10.11 -4.56 -18.56
C PHE A 178 -9.44 -5.81 -19.15
N LYS A 179 -10.05 -6.40 -20.17
CA LYS A 179 -9.50 -7.50 -20.96
C LYS A 179 -9.90 -7.32 -22.43
N LYS A 180 -8.92 -6.99 -23.29
CA LYS A 180 -9.14 -6.73 -24.73
C LYS A 180 -10.36 -5.82 -24.98
N ASP A 181 -11.48 -6.37 -25.43
CA ASP A 181 -12.72 -5.65 -25.78
C ASP A 181 -13.77 -5.62 -24.66
N PHE A 182 -13.47 -6.24 -23.51
CA PHE A 182 -14.36 -6.30 -22.36
C PHE A 182 -13.83 -5.44 -21.23
N SER A 183 -14.74 -4.68 -20.62
CA SER A 183 -14.48 -4.02 -19.34
C SER A 183 -15.68 -4.21 -18.43
N HIS A 184 -15.43 -4.58 -17.19
CA HIS A 184 -16.50 -4.78 -16.21
C HIS A 184 -16.05 -4.41 -14.82
N ARG A 185 -17.02 -3.97 -14.01
CA ARG A 185 -16.78 -3.47 -12.67
C ARG A 185 -16.89 -4.60 -11.66
N TYR A 186 -15.89 -4.74 -10.81
CA TYR A 186 -15.83 -5.78 -9.78
C TYR A 186 -15.55 -5.15 -8.41
N ASN A 187 -15.92 -5.87 -7.35
CA ASN A 187 -15.31 -5.70 -6.04
C ASN A 187 -14.03 -6.55 -6.01
N PHE A 188 -12.90 -5.94 -5.70
CA PHE A 188 -11.61 -6.59 -5.53
C PHE A 188 -11.29 -6.69 -4.05
N ILE A 189 -10.90 -7.87 -3.58
CA ILE A 189 -10.51 -8.09 -2.18
C ILE A 189 -9.22 -8.89 -2.11
N SER A 190 -8.28 -8.43 -1.31
CA SER A 190 -7.10 -9.18 -0.87
C SER A 190 -7.25 -9.52 0.61
N PHE A 191 -6.80 -10.71 1.00
CA PHE A 191 -6.74 -11.18 2.39
C PHE A 191 -5.29 -11.37 2.87
N ASN A 192 -4.31 -10.88 2.12
CA ASN A 192 -2.89 -11.00 2.42
C ASN A 192 -2.12 -9.71 2.14
N GLY A 193 -2.75 -8.57 2.42
CA GLY A 193 -2.10 -7.25 2.38
C GLY A 193 -1.88 -6.71 0.97
N GLY A 194 -2.59 -7.22 -0.03
CA GLY A 194 -2.47 -6.81 -1.43
C GLY A 194 -1.50 -7.63 -2.26
N LYS A 195 -0.91 -8.72 -1.71
CA LYS A 195 -0.06 -9.63 -2.49
C LYS A 195 -0.83 -10.23 -3.66
N ASN A 196 -2.04 -10.71 -3.39
CA ASN A 196 -2.96 -11.14 -4.44
C ASN A 196 -4.40 -10.72 -4.15
N PHE A 197 -5.19 -10.62 -5.21
CA PHE A 197 -6.57 -10.18 -5.17
C PHE A 197 -7.51 -11.26 -5.70
N LYS A 198 -8.74 -11.24 -5.19
CA LYS A 198 -9.89 -11.97 -5.72
C LYS A 198 -10.88 -10.99 -6.33
N MET A 199 -11.45 -11.36 -7.47
CA MET A 199 -12.60 -10.68 -8.06
C MET A 199 -13.87 -11.30 -7.49
N ILE A 200 -14.67 -10.51 -6.81
CA ILE A 200 -15.95 -10.96 -6.24
C ILE A 200 -17.03 -10.93 -7.31
N ASP A 201 -17.94 -11.91 -7.29
CA ASP A 201 -19.08 -12.01 -8.20
C ASP A 201 -19.83 -10.68 -8.31
N THR A 202 -20.12 -10.27 -9.54
CA THR A 202 -20.65 -8.94 -9.88
C THR A 202 -22.09 -8.76 -9.43
N SER A 203 -22.77 -9.86 -9.10
CA SER A 203 -24.09 -9.86 -8.48
C SER A 203 -24.06 -9.28 -7.06
N ILE A 204 -22.92 -9.37 -6.35
CA ILE A 204 -22.75 -8.86 -5.00
C ILE A 204 -22.50 -7.35 -5.05
N GLU A 205 -23.54 -6.56 -4.75
CA GLU A 205 -23.50 -5.10 -4.80
C GLU A 205 -22.79 -4.51 -3.56
N LYS A 206 -23.23 -4.93 -2.37
CA LYS A 206 -22.68 -4.49 -1.09
C LYS A 206 -22.06 -5.68 -0.40
N LEU A 207 -20.94 -5.44 0.27
CA LEU A 207 -20.31 -6.44 1.09
C LEU A 207 -19.64 -5.80 2.31
N VAL A 208 -19.54 -6.58 3.37
CA VAL A 208 -18.78 -6.29 4.58
C VAL A 208 -17.89 -7.49 4.88
N VAL A 209 -16.70 -7.21 5.39
CA VAL A 209 -15.73 -8.20 5.80
C VAL A 209 -15.58 -8.10 7.31
N TRP A 210 -15.56 -9.23 7.98
CA TRP A 210 -15.56 -9.30 9.43
C TRP A 210 -14.79 -10.52 9.94
N ASN A 211 -14.69 -10.67 11.26
CA ASN A 211 -13.94 -11.73 11.94
C ASN A 211 -12.51 -11.83 11.39
N ARG A 212 -11.84 -10.67 11.20
CA ARG A 212 -10.50 -10.52 10.61
C ARG A 212 -10.35 -11.21 9.24
N GLY A 213 -11.34 -11.06 8.37
CA GLY A 213 -11.37 -11.71 7.05
C GLY A 213 -11.99 -13.11 7.06
N GLY A 214 -12.25 -13.64 8.24
CA GLY A 214 -12.85 -14.96 8.45
C GLY A 214 -14.34 -15.04 8.16
N PHE A 215 -15.00 -13.92 7.85
CA PHE A 215 -16.39 -13.90 7.41
C PHE A 215 -16.63 -12.75 6.43
N ILE A 216 -17.36 -13.03 5.37
CA ILE A 216 -17.77 -12.06 4.37
C ILE A 216 -19.26 -12.19 4.22
N PHE A 217 -19.96 -11.07 4.25
CA PHE A 217 -21.39 -11.01 3.98
C PHE A 217 -21.64 -10.01 2.85
N GLY A 218 -22.51 -10.36 1.91
CA GLY A 218 -22.89 -9.48 0.83
C GLY A 218 -24.32 -9.65 0.38
N THR A 219 -24.80 -8.69 -0.41
CA THR A 219 -26.20 -8.62 -0.85
C THR A 219 -26.29 -8.29 -2.33
N GLU A 220 -27.22 -8.93 -3.03
CA GLU A 220 -27.57 -8.57 -4.41
C GLU A 220 -28.58 -7.42 -4.47
N ARG A 221 -28.51 -6.64 -5.54
CA ARG A 221 -29.57 -5.69 -5.91
C ARG A 221 -30.76 -6.41 -6.54
N GLY A 222 -31.98 -6.12 -6.11
CA GLY A 222 -33.23 -6.49 -6.81
C GLY A 222 -33.69 -7.94 -6.64
N ASN A 223 -32.79 -8.91 -6.51
CA ASN A 223 -33.14 -10.33 -6.40
C ASN A 223 -33.39 -10.81 -4.96
N GLY A 224 -33.07 -9.97 -3.97
CA GLY A 224 -33.20 -10.31 -2.56
C GLY A 224 -32.31 -11.45 -2.11
N LYS A 225 -31.18 -11.71 -2.77
CA LYS A 225 -30.26 -12.76 -2.33
C LYS A 225 -29.19 -12.18 -1.42
N ILE A 226 -28.91 -12.90 -0.36
CA ILE A 226 -27.73 -12.70 0.48
C ILE A 226 -26.67 -13.74 0.14
N TRP A 227 -25.43 -13.33 0.30
CA TRP A 227 -24.24 -14.11 0.06
C TRP A 227 -23.38 -14.10 1.30
N TYR A 228 -22.78 -15.23 1.64
CA TYR A 228 -21.75 -15.25 2.66
C TYR A 228 -20.67 -16.28 2.37
N SER A 229 -19.49 -16.01 2.90
CA SER A 229 -18.32 -16.89 2.86
C SER A 229 -17.64 -16.84 4.23
N HIS A 230 -17.07 -17.97 4.66
CA HIS A 230 -16.30 -18.08 5.91
C HIS A 230 -14.87 -18.57 5.65
N ASP A 231 -14.47 -18.61 4.38
CA ASP A 231 -13.20 -19.13 3.88
C ASP A 231 -12.57 -18.14 2.88
N GLU A 232 -12.52 -16.85 3.23
CA GLU A 232 -11.85 -15.81 2.41
C GLU A 232 -12.33 -15.77 0.94
N ALA A 233 -13.63 -15.95 0.71
CA ALA A 233 -14.24 -16.02 -0.61
C ALA A 233 -13.71 -17.17 -1.49
N TYR A 234 -13.27 -18.30 -0.92
CA TYR A 234 -13.06 -19.53 -1.69
C TYR A 234 -14.40 -20.18 -2.05
N SER A 235 -15.35 -20.20 -1.11
CA SER A 235 -16.68 -20.77 -1.31
C SER A 235 -17.76 -19.78 -0.91
N TRP A 236 -18.86 -19.77 -1.67
CA TRP A 236 -19.98 -18.87 -1.44
C TRP A 236 -21.27 -19.62 -1.19
N TYR A 237 -21.96 -19.25 -0.11
CA TYR A 237 -23.31 -19.70 0.21
C TYR A 237 -24.31 -18.60 -0.17
N ARG A 238 -25.45 -19.01 -0.73
CA ARG A 238 -26.47 -18.10 -1.27
C ARG A 238 -27.83 -18.44 -0.71
N ILE A 239 -28.54 -17.43 -0.20
CA ILE A 239 -29.90 -17.60 0.33
C ILE A 239 -30.77 -16.50 -0.26
N LYS A 240 -31.92 -16.88 -0.82
CA LYS A 240 -32.93 -15.91 -1.26
C LYS A 240 -33.80 -15.52 -0.08
N ILE A 241 -33.95 -14.23 0.14
CA ILE A 241 -34.83 -13.63 1.15
C ILE A 241 -35.82 -12.68 0.49
N ALA A 242 -36.90 -12.35 1.20
CA ALA A 242 -37.93 -11.42 0.71
C ALA A 242 -37.50 -9.95 0.93
N ALA A 243 -36.38 -9.56 0.31
CA ALA A 243 -35.85 -8.19 0.32
C ALA A 243 -35.62 -7.73 -1.12
N THR A 244 -35.65 -6.43 -1.37
CA THR A 244 -35.54 -5.86 -2.73
C THR A 244 -34.35 -4.95 -2.87
N LYS A 245 -34.05 -4.15 -1.83
CA LYS A 245 -33.01 -3.12 -1.89
C LYS A 245 -32.40 -2.88 -0.53
N PHE A 246 -31.15 -3.29 -0.37
CA PHE A 246 -30.38 -3.08 0.84
C PHE A 246 -29.73 -1.70 0.82
N MET A 247 -29.99 -0.88 1.83
CA MET A 247 -29.48 0.50 1.90
C MET A 247 -28.06 0.59 2.49
N GLU A 248 -27.77 -0.20 3.52
CA GLU A 248 -26.47 -0.20 4.18
C GLU A 248 -26.24 -1.54 4.89
N LEU A 249 -24.98 -1.93 5.05
CA LEU A 249 -24.60 -3.12 5.81
C LEU A 249 -23.77 -2.66 7.02
N ILE A 250 -24.31 -2.89 8.21
CA ILE A 250 -23.70 -2.48 9.47
C ILE A 250 -23.30 -3.75 10.24
N PRO A 251 -22.01 -4.10 10.31
CA PRO A 251 -21.54 -5.16 11.19
C PRO A 251 -21.59 -4.68 12.65
N LEU A 252 -22.21 -5.46 13.53
CA LEU A 252 -22.30 -5.13 14.95
C LEU A 252 -21.23 -5.86 15.75
N GLU A 253 -20.13 -5.17 16.05
CA GLU A 253 -19.05 -5.71 16.87
C GLU A 253 -19.41 -5.72 18.35
N HIS A 254 -20.16 -6.75 18.77
CA HIS A 254 -20.38 -7.02 20.18
C HIS A 254 -20.35 -8.51 20.50
N SER A 255 -19.40 -8.89 21.37
CA SER A 255 -19.41 -10.13 22.15
C SER A 255 -19.83 -11.40 21.40
N LYS A 256 -18.89 -12.06 20.69
CA LYS A 256 -19.04 -13.39 20.06
C LYS A 256 -20.14 -13.54 19.00
N ASN A 257 -21.02 -12.56 18.86
CA ASN A 257 -22.16 -12.63 17.99
C ASN A 257 -21.81 -11.94 16.67
N LEU A 258 -21.77 -12.72 15.60
CA LEU A 258 -21.58 -12.18 14.27
C LEU A 258 -22.94 -11.76 13.71
N VAL A 259 -23.37 -10.55 14.06
CA VAL A 259 -24.63 -9.95 13.61
C VAL A 259 -24.39 -8.87 12.56
N VAL A 260 -25.05 -8.99 11.41
CA VAL A 260 -25.09 -7.93 10.38
C VAL A 260 -26.50 -7.35 10.34
N VAL A 261 -26.60 -6.04 10.46
CA VAL A 261 -27.87 -5.30 10.37
C VAL A 261 -27.93 -4.53 9.05
N THR A 262 -29.10 -4.52 8.43
CA THR A 262 -29.35 -3.77 7.21
C THR A 262 -30.77 -3.25 7.17
N ILE A 263 -30.97 -2.13 6.49
CA ILE A 263 -32.30 -1.60 6.19
C ILE A 263 -32.63 -1.97 4.75
N ASN A 264 -33.73 -2.69 4.58
CA ASN A 264 -34.34 -2.96 3.28
C ASN A 264 -35.40 -1.91 2.98
N TYR A 265 -35.40 -1.40 1.75
CA TYR A 265 -36.50 -0.60 1.22
C TYR A 265 -37.28 -1.41 0.19
N ASP A 266 -38.52 -1.76 0.53
CA ASP A 266 -39.47 -2.39 -0.38
C ASP A 266 -40.00 -1.33 -1.35
N GLU A 267 -39.50 -1.33 -2.57
CA GLU A 267 -39.90 -0.36 -3.59
C GLU A 267 -41.36 -0.52 -4.02
N THR A 268 -41.96 -1.70 -3.86
CA THR A 268 -43.36 -1.99 -4.21
C THR A 268 -44.31 -1.51 -3.12
N LYS A 269 -43.99 -1.80 -1.86
CA LYS A 269 -44.81 -1.42 -0.70
C LYS A 269 -44.49 -0.02 -0.18
N LYS A 270 -43.39 0.60 -0.64
CA LYS A 270 -42.85 1.87 -0.15
C LYS A 270 -42.59 1.85 1.36
N THR A 271 -42.14 0.70 1.89
CA THR A 271 -41.89 0.51 3.32
C THR A 271 -40.43 0.19 3.59
N TYR A 272 -39.95 0.59 4.76
CA TYR A 272 -38.64 0.20 5.27
C TYR A 272 -38.79 -1.00 6.21
N SER A 273 -37.82 -1.90 6.20
CA SER A 273 -37.74 -3.02 7.12
C SER A 273 -36.32 -3.18 7.64
N LEU A 274 -36.18 -3.38 8.94
CA LEU A 274 -34.91 -3.71 9.56
C LEU A 274 -34.69 -5.22 9.47
N LEU A 275 -33.58 -5.64 8.86
CA LEU A 275 -33.18 -7.04 8.77
C LEU A 275 -31.94 -7.26 9.64
N ILE A 276 -32.00 -8.30 10.47
CA ILE A 276 -30.93 -8.68 11.39
C ILE A 276 -30.52 -10.10 11.04
N PHE A 277 -29.27 -10.29 10.61
CA PHE A 277 -28.70 -11.59 10.30
C PHE A 277 -27.77 -12.01 11.42
N ASP A 278 -28.10 -13.10 12.11
CA ASP A 278 -27.29 -13.66 13.20
C ASP A 278 -26.56 -14.92 12.73
N PHE A 279 -25.23 -14.82 12.65
CA PHE A 279 -24.32 -15.91 12.25
C PHE A 279 -23.65 -16.62 13.43
N SER A 280 -24.09 -16.37 14.67
CA SER A 280 -23.52 -16.99 15.88
C SER A 280 -23.61 -18.53 15.86
N LYS A 281 -24.56 -19.10 15.09
CA LYS A 281 -24.68 -20.55 14.90
C LYS A 281 -23.60 -21.15 13.99
N ILE A 282 -22.97 -20.36 13.13
CA ILE A 282 -21.83 -20.79 12.29
C ILE A 282 -20.57 -20.85 13.16
N PHE A 283 -20.32 -19.81 13.95
CA PHE A 283 -19.10 -19.67 14.74
C PHE A 283 -19.34 -20.02 16.21
N LYS A 284 -19.55 -21.31 16.49
CA LYS A 284 -19.94 -21.81 17.82
C LYS A 284 -18.84 -21.72 18.88
N LYS A 285 -17.58 -21.57 18.48
CA LYS A 285 -16.41 -21.62 19.36
C LYS A 285 -15.45 -20.47 19.05
N SER A 286 -14.76 -20.00 20.10
CA SER A 286 -13.56 -19.18 19.95
C SER A 286 -12.44 -19.97 19.29
N CYS A 287 -11.64 -19.30 18.48
CA CYS A 287 -10.44 -19.87 17.87
C CYS A 287 -9.41 -20.28 18.93
N LYS A 288 -8.65 -21.33 18.62
CA LYS A 288 -7.52 -21.84 19.41
C LYS A 288 -6.23 -21.68 18.61
N THR A 289 -5.08 -21.86 19.25
CA THR A 289 -3.77 -21.67 18.60
C THR A 289 -3.61 -22.43 17.28
N TYR A 290 -4.13 -23.66 17.18
CA TYR A 290 -4.07 -24.47 15.96
C TYR A 290 -4.97 -23.97 14.82
N ASP A 291 -5.93 -23.08 15.11
CA ASP A 291 -6.83 -22.47 14.12
C ASP A 291 -6.13 -21.30 13.37
N TYR A 292 -4.93 -20.91 13.79
CA TYR A 292 -4.12 -19.85 13.20
C TYR A 292 -2.91 -20.39 12.42
N GLU A 293 -2.40 -19.57 11.51
CA GLU A 293 -1.18 -19.77 10.74
C GLU A 293 -0.34 -18.50 10.70
N ASP A 294 0.96 -18.68 10.49
CA ASP A 294 1.89 -17.57 10.32
C ASP A 294 1.68 -16.94 8.95
N TRP A 295 1.38 -15.64 8.95
CA TRP A 295 1.23 -14.83 7.76
C TRP A 295 2.32 -13.75 7.76
N TYR A 296 3.30 -13.95 6.88
CA TYR A 296 4.38 -13.01 6.64
C TYR A 296 3.85 -11.80 5.85
N LEU A 297 4.22 -10.61 6.30
CA LEU A 297 3.90 -9.36 5.61
C LEU A 297 4.49 -9.41 4.20
N PRO A 298 3.68 -9.26 3.13
CA PRO A 298 4.19 -9.33 1.78
C PRO A 298 5.22 -8.25 1.49
N ARG A 299 6.40 -8.68 1.01
CA ARG A 299 7.47 -7.80 0.51
C ARG A 299 7.73 -8.05 -0.96
N PHE A 300 8.42 -7.10 -1.60
CA PHE A 300 8.86 -7.24 -2.99
C PHE A 300 9.83 -8.42 -3.19
N HIS A 301 10.73 -8.64 -2.23
CA HIS A 301 11.71 -9.72 -2.27
C HIS A 301 11.73 -10.47 -0.94
N MET A 302 11.37 -11.75 -0.95
CA MET A 302 11.23 -12.58 0.25
C MET A 302 10.31 -11.93 1.30
N ASN A 303 10.57 -12.15 2.59
CA ASN A 303 9.78 -11.59 3.70
C ASN A 303 10.51 -10.45 4.45
N CYS A 304 11.79 -10.25 4.15
CA CYS A 304 12.62 -9.26 4.83
C CYS A 304 12.53 -7.91 4.15
N PHE A 305 12.41 -6.85 4.95
CA PHE A 305 12.47 -5.48 4.46
C PHE A 305 13.09 -4.59 5.52
N GLN A 306 14.12 -3.84 5.14
CA GLN A 306 14.85 -2.93 6.03
C GLN A 306 15.30 -3.60 7.34
N GLY A 307 15.87 -4.80 7.22
CA GLY A 307 16.40 -5.55 8.36
C GLY A 307 15.35 -6.22 9.25
N GLN A 308 14.07 -6.18 8.86
CA GLN A 308 12.96 -6.74 9.64
C GLN A 308 12.07 -7.68 8.82
N GLU A 309 11.79 -8.85 9.40
CA GLU A 309 10.75 -9.78 8.97
C GLU A 309 9.56 -9.61 9.92
N VAL A 310 8.36 -9.41 9.36
CA VAL A 310 7.15 -9.11 10.13
C VAL A 310 6.14 -10.23 9.92
N VAL A 311 5.75 -10.89 11.01
CA VAL A 311 4.88 -12.07 11.01
C VAL A 311 3.63 -11.80 11.84
N TYR A 312 2.47 -12.10 11.27
CA TYR A 312 1.18 -12.03 11.94
C TYR A 312 0.60 -13.42 12.14
N MET A 313 -0.04 -13.68 13.28
CA MET A 313 -0.86 -14.87 13.45
C MET A 313 -2.23 -14.66 12.81
N LYS A 314 -2.40 -15.12 11.57
CA LYS A 314 -3.65 -15.00 10.80
C LYS A 314 -4.55 -16.21 11.04
N LYS A 315 -5.87 -16.01 11.09
CA LYS A 315 -6.82 -17.14 11.17
C LYS A 315 -6.80 -17.91 9.85
N LYS A 316 -6.70 -19.24 9.91
CA LYS A 316 -6.74 -20.07 8.70
C LYS A 316 -8.11 -19.92 8.01
N PRO A 317 -8.16 -19.90 6.67
CA PRO A 317 -9.44 -19.90 5.93
C PRO A 317 -10.32 -21.12 6.23
N SER A 318 -9.71 -22.27 6.57
CA SER A 318 -10.43 -23.51 6.93
C SER A 318 -10.97 -23.53 8.37
N SER A 319 -10.59 -22.55 9.20
CA SER A 319 -10.97 -22.50 10.62
C SER A 319 -12.30 -21.78 10.83
N ILE A 320 -13.34 -22.57 11.09
CA ILE A 320 -14.68 -22.09 11.44
C ILE A 320 -14.75 -21.80 12.95
N CYS A 321 -14.22 -20.65 13.34
CA CYS A 321 -14.21 -20.13 14.70
C CYS A 321 -14.25 -18.60 14.71
N TYR A 322 -14.67 -18.03 15.84
CA TYR A 322 -14.63 -16.59 16.10
C TYR A 322 -13.28 -16.21 16.71
N ASP A 323 -12.60 -15.24 16.10
CA ASP A 323 -11.35 -14.69 16.62
C ASP A 323 -11.67 -13.64 17.70
N ASP A 324 -11.49 -14.01 18.96
CA ASP A 324 -11.77 -13.16 20.13
C ASP A 324 -10.55 -12.38 20.63
N ARG A 325 -9.44 -12.41 19.87
CA ARG A 325 -8.24 -11.63 20.21
C ARG A 325 -8.55 -10.15 20.11
N ARG A 326 -8.28 -9.41 21.18
CA ARG A 326 -8.42 -7.95 21.23
C ARG A 326 -7.36 -7.22 20.39
N SER A 327 -6.18 -7.81 20.27
CA SER A 327 -5.07 -7.23 19.53
C SER A 327 -4.58 -8.19 18.44
N PHE A 328 -4.18 -7.60 17.32
CA PHE A 328 -3.58 -8.28 16.18
C PHE A 328 -2.21 -7.66 15.93
N LEU A 329 -1.29 -7.93 16.86
CA LEU A 329 0.06 -7.39 16.82
C LEU A 329 0.98 -8.35 16.07
N PRO A 330 1.90 -7.84 15.24
CA PRO A 330 2.91 -8.67 14.63
C PRO A 330 4.02 -9.04 15.61
N ILE A 331 4.74 -10.10 15.27
CA ILE A 331 6.07 -10.41 15.77
C ILE A 331 7.05 -9.90 14.71
N THR A 332 8.08 -9.17 15.14
CA THR A 332 9.14 -8.67 14.25
C THR A 332 10.44 -9.37 14.60
N GLU A 333 11.06 -9.99 13.61
CA GLU A 333 12.35 -10.67 13.74
C GLU A 333 13.42 -9.98 12.89
N PRO A 334 14.69 -9.95 13.34
CA PRO A 334 15.77 -9.34 12.57
C PRO A 334 16.15 -10.20 11.37
N CYS A 335 16.44 -9.58 10.23
CA CYS A 335 16.88 -10.25 9.01
C CYS A 335 17.95 -9.44 8.25
N PRO A 336 18.70 -10.04 7.31
CA PRO A 336 19.69 -9.32 6.51
C PRO A 336 19.03 -8.34 5.54
N CYS A 337 19.65 -7.20 5.28
CA CYS A 337 19.10 -6.23 4.33
C CYS A 337 19.47 -6.54 2.90
N PHE A 338 18.62 -6.10 1.98
CA PHE A 338 18.77 -6.26 0.54
C PHE A 338 18.94 -4.90 -0.14
N ILE A 339 19.51 -4.89 -1.35
CA ILE A 339 19.60 -3.67 -2.15
C ILE A 339 18.22 -2.99 -2.32
N SER A 340 17.13 -3.77 -2.36
CA SER A 340 15.75 -3.29 -2.43
C SER A 340 15.31 -2.44 -1.23
N ASP A 341 16.03 -2.44 -0.12
CA ASP A 341 15.67 -1.70 1.10
C ASP A 341 16.10 -0.22 1.06
N PHE A 342 17.07 0.10 0.19
CA PHE A 342 17.64 1.44 0.09
C PHE A 342 16.94 2.24 -1.01
N HIS A 343 16.36 3.39 -0.67
CA HIS A 343 15.82 4.32 -1.67
C HIS A 343 16.92 5.04 -2.44
N CYS A 344 16.58 5.62 -3.59
CA CYS A 344 17.50 6.54 -4.25
C CYS A 344 17.61 7.86 -3.50
N LYS A 345 18.79 8.47 -3.50
CA LYS A 345 19.07 9.81 -2.99
C LYS A 345 18.23 10.84 -3.76
N PRO A 346 18.03 12.04 -3.20
CA PRO A 346 17.41 13.14 -3.92
C PRO A 346 18.11 13.39 -5.27
N ASN A 347 17.33 13.71 -6.30
CA ASN A 347 17.76 13.87 -7.69
C ASN A 347 18.26 12.59 -8.39
N TYR A 348 18.16 11.43 -7.76
CA TYR A 348 18.35 10.13 -8.40
C TYR A 348 17.01 9.43 -8.59
N TYR A 349 16.95 8.54 -9.59
CA TYR A 349 15.79 7.69 -9.81
C TYR A 349 16.16 6.27 -10.12
N LEU A 350 15.26 5.36 -9.77
CA LEU A 350 15.46 3.94 -10.01
C LEU A 350 15.23 3.61 -11.49
N LYS A 351 16.22 2.99 -12.11
CA LYS A 351 16.13 2.39 -13.44
C LYS A 351 16.95 1.10 -13.45
N GLU A 352 16.32 -0.01 -13.85
CA GLU A 352 16.96 -1.34 -13.92
C GLU A 352 17.69 -1.73 -12.62
N ASN A 353 17.06 -1.45 -11.47
CA ASN A 353 17.60 -1.67 -10.11
C ASN A 353 18.79 -0.77 -9.71
N PHE A 354 19.15 0.23 -10.50
CA PHE A 354 20.21 1.19 -10.17
C PHE A 354 19.64 2.60 -9.99
N CYS A 355 20.22 3.36 -9.07
CA CYS A 355 19.91 4.78 -8.92
C CYS A 355 20.73 5.58 -9.94
N ILE A 356 20.03 6.24 -10.86
CA ILE A 356 20.64 7.04 -11.92
C ILE A 356 20.36 8.51 -11.65
N LEU A 357 21.37 9.36 -11.81
CA LEU A 357 21.24 10.80 -11.64
C LEU A 357 20.28 11.36 -12.69
N GLU A 358 19.38 12.23 -12.26
CA GLU A 358 18.48 12.94 -13.15
C GLU A 358 19.25 13.95 -14.00
N ARG A 359 19.16 13.83 -15.33
CA ARG A 359 19.95 14.59 -16.32
C ARG A 359 19.80 16.12 -16.20
N LEU A 360 18.76 16.59 -15.52
CA LEU A 360 18.42 18.00 -15.32
C LEU A 360 18.65 18.49 -13.88
N SER A 361 19.39 17.71 -13.07
CA SER A 361 19.88 18.16 -11.78
C SER A 361 21.10 19.06 -11.99
N ASN A 362 21.15 20.22 -11.32
CA ASN A 362 22.33 21.10 -11.34
C ASN A 362 23.45 20.54 -10.43
N VAL A 363 23.43 19.24 -10.15
CA VAL A 363 24.32 18.59 -9.20
C VAL A 363 25.47 17.99 -10.01
N ASN A 364 26.66 18.57 -9.86
CA ASN A 364 27.88 17.94 -10.36
C ASN A 364 28.11 16.64 -9.57
N GLU A 365 28.25 15.51 -10.26
CA GLU A 365 28.78 14.30 -9.63
C GLU A 365 30.17 14.62 -9.09
N SER A 366 30.36 14.52 -7.77
CA SER A 366 31.67 14.63 -7.16
C SER A 366 32.55 13.47 -7.66
N PHE A 367 33.79 13.77 -8.06
CA PHE A 367 34.80 12.75 -8.38
C PHE A 367 35.24 12.06 -7.08
N LYS A 368 34.47 11.07 -6.66
CA LYS A 368 34.66 10.33 -5.42
C LYS A 368 35.93 9.42 -5.50
N ARG A 369 36.77 9.42 -4.44
CA ARG A 369 38.12 8.84 -4.10
C ARG A 369 38.20 7.74 -3.02
N CYS A 370 38.81 6.54 -3.22
CA CYS A 370 38.74 5.44 -2.20
C CYS A 370 40.05 5.47 -1.45
N PRO A 371 40.03 5.11 -0.16
CA PRO A 371 41.24 4.74 0.54
C PRO A 371 42.04 3.71 -0.26
N ILE A 372 43.36 3.87 -0.25
CA ILE A 372 44.31 2.99 -0.94
C ILE A 372 44.05 1.54 -0.50
N GLY A 373 43.90 0.62 -1.47
CA GLY A 373 43.59 -0.79 -1.23
C GLY A 373 42.08 -1.13 -1.25
N THR A 374 41.22 -0.14 -1.48
CA THR A 374 39.78 -0.35 -1.70
C THR A 374 39.34 0.11 -3.10
N LYS A 375 38.24 -0.47 -3.61
CA LYS A 375 37.61 -0.05 -4.88
C LYS A 375 36.22 0.51 -4.61
N PRO A 376 35.79 1.55 -5.37
CA PRO A 376 34.45 2.08 -5.23
C PRO A 376 33.40 1.13 -5.77
N LEU A 377 32.30 0.99 -5.04
CA LEU A 377 31.08 0.35 -5.53
C LEU A 377 30.28 1.36 -6.36
N ILE A 378 30.76 1.62 -7.59
CA ILE A 378 30.13 2.58 -8.52
C ILE A 378 28.63 2.24 -8.73
N LYS A 379 28.28 0.96 -8.71
CA LYS A 379 26.88 0.47 -8.82
C LYS A 379 25.96 0.88 -7.67
N TRP A 380 26.52 1.30 -6.53
CA TRP A 380 25.77 1.74 -5.35
C TRP A 380 25.74 3.27 -5.18
N ASN A 381 26.31 4.01 -6.13
CA ASN A 381 26.19 5.46 -6.15
C ASN A 381 24.71 5.84 -6.26
N GLY A 382 24.32 6.86 -5.48
CA GLY A 382 22.95 7.38 -5.53
C GLY A 382 21.93 6.60 -4.68
N PHE A 383 22.31 5.56 -3.94
CA PHE A 383 21.43 4.97 -2.91
C PHE A 383 21.58 5.71 -1.57
N THR A 384 20.46 5.88 -0.87
CA THR A 384 20.41 6.35 0.51
C THR A 384 21.09 5.36 1.46
N GLN A 385 21.53 5.84 2.62
CA GLN A 385 21.90 4.98 3.74
C GLN A 385 20.66 4.80 4.62
N LEU A 386 20.48 3.58 5.14
CA LEU A 386 19.52 3.34 6.22
C LEU A 386 20.18 3.68 7.55
N ASP A 387 19.38 4.04 8.55
CA ASP A 387 19.86 4.21 9.91
C ASP A 387 20.54 2.92 10.37
N SER A 388 21.67 3.07 11.09
CA SER A 388 22.46 1.93 11.57
C SER A 388 21.67 0.95 12.42
N ASP A 389 20.61 1.45 13.06
CA ASP A 389 19.74 0.71 13.97
C ASP A 389 18.64 -0.06 13.22
N VAL A 390 18.39 0.30 11.95
CA VAL A 390 17.46 -0.38 11.04
C VAL A 390 18.22 -1.45 10.26
N CYS A 391 19.37 -1.08 9.71
CA CYS A 391 20.18 -1.96 8.90
C CYS A 391 21.64 -1.53 8.90
N ALA A 392 22.55 -2.44 9.29
CA ALA A 392 23.98 -2.25 9.08
C ALA A 392 24.47 -3.18 7.95
N PRO A 393 25.14 -2.68 6.90
CA PRO A 393 25.98 -3.56 6.09
C PRO A 393 26.99 -4.23 7.04
N ARG A 394 27.29 -5.53 6.85
CA ARG A 394 28.30 -6.23 7.67
C ARG A 394 29.56 -5.37 7.70
N LYS A 395 29.85 -4.75 8.86
CA LYS A 395 31.04 -3.93 9.07
C LYS A 395 32.25 -4.84 8.98
N ASN A 396 32.87 -4.93 7.81
CA ASN A 396 34.29 -5.22 7.79
C ASN A 396 34.98 -3.92 8.20
N ASN A 397 35.79 -4.02 9.26
CA ASN A 397 36.58 -2.93 9.83
C ASN A 397 37.33 -2.18 8.73
N ILE A 398 36.79 -1.05 8.27
CA ILE A 398 37.50 -0.11 7.42
C ILE A 398 37.64 1.16 8.25
N TYR A 399 38.80 1.31 8.87
CA TYR A 399 39.26 2.58 9.42
C TYR A 399 39.61 3.50 8.24
N GLY A 400 38.90 4.62 8.09
CA GLY A 400 39.22 5.66 7.12
C GLY A 400 38.24 6.82 7.19
N ASN A 401 38.73 8.06 7.08
CA ASN A 401 37.91 9.26 7.10
C ASN A 401 36.92 9.25 5.92
N PHE A 402 35.64 9.49 6.24
CA PHE A 402 34.47 9.34 5.39
C PHE A 402 34.14 10.64 4.64
N GLU A 403 34.86 10.99 3.59
CA GLU A 403 34.42 12.14 2.75
C GLU A 403 34.36 11.88 1.25
N ASP A 404 34.76 10.70 0.75
CA ASP A 404 34.95 10.55 -0.70
C ASP A 404 34.33 9.30 -1.34
N TYR A 405 33.43 8.54 -0.69
CA TYR A 405 32.53 7.54 -1.32
C TYR A 405 31.26 7.22 -0.52
N ASP A 406 30.21 6.77 -1.22
CA ASP A 406 29.02 6.20 -0.56
C ASP A 406 29.30 4.77 -0.04
N TYR A 407 30.09 3.97 -0.78
CA TYR A 407 30.51 2.60 -0.42
C TYR A 407 31.88 2.21 -1.04
N CYS A 408 32.87 1.79 -0.22
CA CYS A 408 34.17 1.20 -0.65
C CYS A 408 34.31 -0.25 -0.14
N PHE A 409 35.02 -1.11 -0.87
CA PHE A 409 35.34 -2.48 -0.42
C PHE A 409 36.83 -2.83 -0.56
N GLN A 410 37.33 -3.68 0.35
CA GLN A 410 38.71 -4.14 0.40
C GLN A 410 38.97 -5.30 -0.59
N ILE A 411 40.08 -5.24 -1.33
CA ILE A 411 40.40 -6.18 -2.44
C ILE A 411 40.59 -7.64 -1.97
N ILE A 412 40.85 -7.89 -0.68
CA ILE A 412 41.13 -9.22 -0.12
C ILE A 412 39.91 -10.17 -0.19
N ILE A 413 38.69 -9.64 -0.27
CA ILE A 413 37.43 -10.41 -0.17
C ILE A 413 37.00 -11.02 -1.52
N LEU A 414 37.64 -10.66 -2.64
CA LEU A 414 37.26 -11.16 -3.97
C LEU A 414 37.51 -12.67 -4.18
N ASN A 415 38.28 -13.33 -3.31
CA ASN A 415 38.58 -14.77 -3.45
C ASN A 415 37.66 -15.70 -2.65
N GLU A 416 36.77 -15.19 -1.80
CA GLU A 416 35.87 -16.05 -0.97
C GLU A 416 34.37 -15.79 -1.17
N TYR A 417 33.98 -14.74 -1.90
CA TYR A 417 32.57 -14.51 -2.23
C TYR A 417 32.34 -14.61 -3.74
N ASN A 418 31.85 -15.78 -4.16
CA ASN A 418 31.00 -15.85 -5.34
C ASN A 418 29.81 -14.91 -5.10
N PHE A 419 29.85 -13.72 -5.69
CA PHE A 419 28.67 -12.87 -5.86
C PHE A 419 27.74 -13.51 -6.89
N SER A 420 27.17 -14.65 -6.52
CA SER A 420 26.05 -15.29 -7.19
C SER A 420 24.83 -15.14 -6.30
N ASN A 421 23.89 -14.32 -6.76
CA ASN A 421 22.57 -14.03 -6.20
C ASN A 421 22.54 -13.13 -4.96
N CYS A 422 22.45 -11.82 -5.21
CA CYS A 422 21.70 -10.87 -4.41
C CYS A 422 20.53 -10.35 -5.24
#